data_AF-A0A9E2QS96-F1
#
_entry.id   AF-A0A9E2QS96-F1
#
_cell.length_a   1.000
_cell.length_b   1.000
_cell.length_c   1.000
_cell.angle_alpha   90.00
_cell.angle_beta   90.00
_cell.angle_gamma   90.00
#
_symmetry.space_group_name_H-M   'P 1'
#
loop_
_entity.id
_entity.type
_entity.pdbx_description
1 polymer ?
#
loop_
_entity_poly.entity_id
_entity_poly.type
_entity_poly.pdbx_seq_one_letter_code
_entity_poly.pdbx_strand_id
1 'polypeptide(L)'
;MNTVPGAGNLTANDLKGISQKSCSVLSEMHDIQWVHSYVTGNKIFCVYNAKDESLLREHAQKGGFPITTITEINSVISPETAKK
;
A
#
# COMPACT_ATOMS: atom_id res chain seq x y z
N MET A 1 5.32 7.25 0.95
CA MET A 1 4.49 7.29 2.17
C MET A 1 5.14 8.23 3.17
N ASN A 2 4.38 9.10 3.85
CA ASN A 2 4.93 9.94 4.91
C ASN A 2 5.51 9.03 6.01
N THR A 3 6.46 9.54 6.78
CA THR A 3 6.86 8.88 8.02
C THR A 3 5.62 8.79 8.90
N VAL A 4 5.26 7.57 9.31
CA VAL A 4 4.23 7.30 10.32
C VAL A 4 5.00 6.90 11.57
N PRO A 5 5.31 7.86 12.48
CA PRO A 5 6.12 7.56 13.65
C PRO A 5 5.50 6.42 14.45
N GLY A 6 6.30 5.41 14.76
CA GLY A 6 5.82 4.23 15.50
C GLY A 6 4.88 3.33 14.71
N ALA A 7 4.88 3.36 13.37
CA ALA A 7 4.12 2.41 12.55
C ALA A 7 4.38 0.95 12.94
N GLY A 8 5.60 0.61 13.35
CA GLY A 8 5.94 -0.73 13.83
C GLY A 8 5.27 -1.14 15.15
N ASN A 9 4.70 -0.17 15.88
CA ASN A 9 3.98 -0.40 17.14
C ASN A 9 2.46 -0.54 16.93
N LEU A 10 1.97 -0.47 15.69
CA LEU A 10 0.56 -0.69 15.38
C LEU A 10 0.14 -2.08 15.85
N THR A 11 -0.95 -2.13 16.60
CA THR A 11 -1.49 -3.39 17.11
C THR A 11 -2.20 -4.16 16.00
N ALA A 12 -2.46 -5.45 16.23
CA ALA A 12 -3.26 -6.24 15.30
C ALA A 12 -4.64 -5.61 15.00
N ASN A 13 -5.25 -4.94 15.97
CA ASN A 13 -6.52 -4.24 15.79
C ASN A 13 -6.37 -2.99 14.92
N ASP A 14 -5.28 -2.23 15.09
CA ASP A 14 -4.99 -1.07 14.24
C ASP A 14 -4.76 -1.50 12.79
N LEU A 15 -3.96 -2.54 12.58
CA LEU A 15 -3.69 -3.12 11.26
C LEU A 15 -4.98 -3.64 10.60
N LYS A 16 -5.85 -4.29 11.38
CA LYS A 16 -7.17 -4.71 10.91
C LYS A 16 -8.03 -3.53 10.49
N GLY A 17 -8.09 -2.46 11.29
CA GLY A 17 -8.86 -1.25 10.98
C GLY A 17 -8.37 -0.56 9.70
N ILE A 18 -7.05 -0.44 9.54
CA ILE A 18 -6.43 0.11 8.31
C ILE A 18 -6.80 -0.74 7.09
N SER A 19 -6.72 -2.06 7.22
CA SER A 19 -7.05 -3.00 6.15
C SER A 19 -8.53 -2.89 5.76
N GLN A 20 -9.44 -2.89 6.74
CA GLN A 20 -10.88 -2.73 6.50
C GLN A 20 -11.20 -1.41 5.78
N LYS A 21 -10.55 -0.31 6.19
CA LYS A 21 -10.74 0.99 5.53
C LYS A 21 -10.25 0.97 4.08
N SER A 22 -9.08 0.40 3.81
CA SER A 22 -8.57 0.27 2.43
C SER A 22 -9.49 -0.61 1.58
N CYS A 23 -9.92 -1.77 2.08
CA CYS A 23 -10.83 -2.66 1.36
C CYS A 23 -12.18 -1.99 1.06
N SER A 24 -12.74 -1.20 1.99
CA SER A 24 -13.98 -0.47 1.76
C SER A 24 -13.87 0.60 0.67
N VAL A 25 -12.71 1.22 0.50
CA VAL A 25 -12.48 2.18 -0.59
C VAL A 25 -12.29 1.43 -1.92
N LEU A 26 -11.51 0.35 -1.90
CA LEU A 26 -11.24 -0.46 -3.08
C LEU A 26 -12.50 -1.14 -3.64
N SER A 27 -13.50 -1.44 -2.80
CA SER A 27 -14.79 -1.97 -3.30
C SER A 27 -15.59 -0.98 -4.16
N GLU A 28 -15.24 0.31 -4.11
CA GLU A 28 -15.86 1.37 -4.92
C GLU A 28 -14.99 1.80 -6.10
N MET A 29 -13.84 1.13 -6.31
CA MET A 29 -12.87 1.46 -7.34
C MET A 29 -12.64 0.27 -8.26
N HIS A 30 -12.22 0.58 -9.49
CA HIS A 30 -11.90 -0.42 -10.52
C HIS A 30 -10.48 -0.16 -11.02
N ASP A 31 -9.89 -1.14 -11.71
CA ASP A 31 -8.54 -1.07 -12.28
C ASP A 31 -7.40 -0.81 -11.27
N ILE A 32 -7.67 -1.05 -9.99
CA ILE A 32 -6.72 -1.01 -8.88
C ILE A 32 -6.94 -2.22 -7.97
N GLN A 33 -5.84 -2.84 -7.57
CA GLN A 33 -5.84 -3.96 -6.64
C GLN A 33 -4.72 -3.77 -5.61
N TRP A 34 -5.09 -3.85 -4.34
CA TRP A 34 -4.10 -3.95 -3.26
C TRP A 34 -3.54 -5.36 -3.19
N VAL A 35 -2.21 -5.47 -3.19
CA VAL A 35 -1.51 -6.76 -3.11
C VAL A 35 -1.18 -7.07 -1.65
N HIS A 36 -0.45 -6.18 -1.00
CA HIS A 36 -0.12 -6.24 0.43
C HIS A 36 0.55 -4.93 0.87
N SER A 37 0.80 -4.81 2.18
CA SER A 37 1.60 -3.73 2.75
C SER A 37 2.68 -4.25 3.69
N TYR A 38 3.85 -3.63 3.64
CA TYR A 38 4.93 -3.83 4.59
C TYR A 38 4.87 -2.74 5.65
N VAL A 39 4.79 -3.15 6.91
CA VAL A 39 4.91 -2.25 8.06
C VAL A 39 6.33 -2.34 8.59
N THR A 40 7.00 -1.19 8.66
CA THR A 40 8.35 -1.04 9.23
C THR A 40 8.27 -0.17 10.47
N GLY A 41 9.39 0.08 11.14
CA GLY A 41 9.41 0.89 12.37
C GLY A 41 8.67 2.22 12.26
N ASN A 42 8.92 3.01 11.21
CA ASN A 42 8.34 4.35 11.04
C ASN A 42 7.71 4.60 9.66
N LYS A 43 7.56 3.57 8.84
CA LYS A 43 7.00 3.69 7.49
C LYS A 43 6.15 2.48 7.16
N ILE A 44 5.12 2.71 6.36
CA ILE A 44 4.36 1.66 5.70
C ILE A 44 4.66 1.77 4.21
N PHE A 45 4.79 0.63 3.53
CA PHE A 45 4.91 0.54 2.08
C PHE A 45 3.77 -0.31 1.56
N CYS A 46 2.95 0.23 0.68
CA CYS A 46 1.82 -0.49 0.11
C CYS A 46 2.13 -0.83 -1.34
N VAL A 47 1.91 -2.09 -1.72
CA VAL A 47 2.10 -2.60 -3.08
C VAL A 47 0.73 -2.78 -3.73
N TYR A 48 0.58 -2.20 -4.91
CA TYR A 48 -0.65 -2.24 -5.69
C TYR A 48 -0.35 -2.62 -7.13
N ASN A 49 -1.31 -3.32 -7.75
CA ASN A 49 -1.42 -3.39 -9.20
C ASN A 49 -2.45 -2.34 -9.61
N ALA A 50 -2.07 -1.38 -10.43
CA ALA A 50 -2.97 -0.34 -10.91
C ALA A 50 -2.64 0.02 -12.35
N LYS A 51 -3.64 0.46 -13.11
CA LYS A 51 -3.45 0.89 -14.50
C LYS A 51 -2.57 2.14 -14.62
N ASP A 52 -2.66 3.05 -13.66
CA ASP A 52 -1.83 4.25 -13.60
C ASP A 52 -1.76 4.81 -12.16
N GLU A 53 -0.90 5.82 -11.96
CA GLU A 53 -0.66 6.47 -10.68
C GLU A 53 -1.89 7.19 -10.10
N SER A 54 -2.81 7.67 -10.95
CA SER A 54 -3.94 8.50 -10.50
C SER A 54 -4.89 7.70 -9.62
N LEU A 55 -5.08 6.41 -9.90
CA LEU A 55 -5.89 5.49 -9.10
C LEU A 55 -5.33 5.33 -7.68
N LEU A 56 -4.00 5.32 -7.53
CA LEU A 56 -3.36 5.22 -6.21
C LEU A 56 -3.59 6.49 -5.39
N ARG A 57 -3.52 7.66 -6.05
CA ARG A 57 -3.82 8.96 -5.42
C ARG A 57 -5.27 9.06 -5.00
N GLU A 58 -6.20 8.63 -5.87
CA GLU A 58 -7.63 8.61 -5.57
C GLU A 58 -7.94 7.67 -4.39
N HIS A 59 -7.39 6.45 -4.38
CA HIS A 59 -7.56 5.50 -3.27
C HIS A 59 -7.09 6.10 -1.94
N ALA A 60 -5.93 6.76 -1.94
CA ALA A 60 -5.43 7.42 -0.74
C ALA A 60 -6.29 8.60 -0.29
N GLN A 61 -6.76 9.42 -1.23
CA GLN A 61 -7.65 10.53 -0.93
C GLN A 61 -8.96 10.05 -0.30
N LYS A 62 -9.61 9.05 -0.91
CA LYS A 62 -10.84 8.43 -0.38
C LYS A 62 -10.63 7.72 0.96
N GLY A 63 -9.46 7.08 1.12
CA GLY A 63 -9.07 6.37 2.34
C GLY A 63 -8.60 7.25 3.48
N GLY A 64 -8.26 8.52 3.21
CA GLY A 64 -7.60 9.40 4.17
C GLY A 64 -6.15 8.97 4.47
N PHE A 65 -5.51 8.24 3.56
CA PHE A 65 -4.15 7.74 3.73
C PHE A 65 -3.12 8.76 3.22
N PRO A 66 -2.04 9.03 3.96
CA PRO A 66 -1.03 9.98 3.52
C PRO A 66 -0.11 9.36 2.45
N ILE A 67 -0.30 9.72 1.19
CA ILE A 67 0.65 9.44 0.10
C ILE A 67 1.60 10.61 -0.11
N THR A 68 2.90 10.33 -0.13
CA THR A 68 3.95 11.29 -0.46
C THR A 68 4.73 10.95 -1.73
N THR A 69 4.84 9.67 -2.02
CA THR A 69 5.69 9.15 -3.08
C THR A 69 5.01 7.90 -3.61
N ILE A 70 4.87 7.85 -4.92
CA ILE A 70 4.47 6.68 -5.68
C ILE A 70 5.64 6.36 -6.60
N THR A 71 6.00 5.09 -6.69
CA THR A 71 7.11 4.62 -7.51
C THR A 71 6.64 3.36 -8.21
N GLU A 72 6.73 3.37 -9.53
CA GLU A 72 6.43 2.20 -10.35
C GLU A 72 7.50 1.13 -10.11
N ILE A 73 7.06 -0.12 -9.89
CA ILE A 73 7.97 -1.27 -9.76
C ILE A 73 8.12 -1.89 -11.15
N ASN A 74 9.22 -1.60 -11.83
CA ASN A 74 9.45 -2.15 -13.18
C ASN A 74 9.87 -3.62 -13.17
N SER A 75 10.45 -4.12 -12.08
CA SER A 75 10.92 -5.50 -11.96
C SER A 75 11.11 -5.91 -10.49
N VAL A 76 10.92 -7.19 -10.20
CA VAL A 76 11.16 -7.79 -8.87
C VAL A 76 12.30 -8.79 -8.96
N ILE A 77 13.31 -8.63 -8.12
CA ILE A 77 14.41 -9.58 -7.96
C ILE A 77 14.14 -10.44 -6.72
N SER A 78 14.17 -11.75 -6.90
CA SER A 78 14.06 -12.73 -5.82
C SER A 78 14.99 -13.92 -6.10
N PRO A 79 15.13 -14.90 -5.18
CA PRO A 79 15.88 -16.13 -5.47
C PRO A 79 15.42 -16.85 -6.74
N GLU A 80 14.16 -16.67 -7.17
CA GLU A 80 13.66 -17.22 -8.43
C GLU A 80 14.33 -16.56 -9.65
N THR A 81 14.70 -15.28 -9.56
CA THR A 81 15.42 -14.57 -10.63
C THR A 81 16.82 -15.15 -10.85
N ALA A 82 17.42 -15.78 -9.84
CA ALA A 82 18.74 -16.41 -9.92
C ALA A 82 18.74 -17.83 -10.52
N LYS A 83 17.56 -18.45 -10.67
CA LYS A 83 17.40 -19.82 -11.19
C LYS A 83 17.24 -19.89 -12.72
N LYS A 84 17.35 -18.74 -13.41
CA LYS A 84 17.24 -18.65 -14.86
C LYS A 84 18.57 -18.93 -15.55
#